data_AF-A0A9D6XH01-F1
#
_entry.id   AF-A0A9D6XH01-F1
#
_cell.length_a   1.000
_cell.length_b   1.000
_cell.length_c   1.000
_cell.angle_alpha   90.00
_cell.angle_beta   90.00
_cell.angle_gamma   90.00
#
_symmetry.space_group_name_H-M   'P 1'
#
loop_
_entity.id
_entity.type
_entity.pdbx_description
1 polymer ?
#
loop_
_entity_poly.entity_id
_entity_poly.type
_entity_poly.pdbx_seq_one_letter_code
_entity_poly.pdbx_strand_id
1 'polypeptide(L)' 'MSTPQHCPGYEQFKNLKSFTCKCPKCGKELEIFSDEFDKAHKCKGCGEAIDFTQCKLDQ' A
#
# COMPACT_ATOMS: atom_id res chain seq x y z
N MET A 1 1.91 -20.54 27.13
CA MET A 1 2.34 -20.73 25.72
C MET A 1 2.71 -19.36 25.19
N SER A 2 3.97 -18.95 25.40
CA SER A 2 4.47 -17.67 24.91
C SER A 2 4.61 -17.76 23.41
N THR A 3 3.87 -16.96 22.65
CA THR A 3 4.03 -16.85 21.20
C THR A 3 5.49 -16.48 20.91
N PRO A 4 6.23 -17.25 20.09
CA PRO A 4 7.61 -16.93 19.78
C PRO A 4 7.67 -15.54 19.14
N GLN A 5 8.34 -14.63 19.83
CA GLN A 5 8.43 -13.20 19.52
C GLN A 5 9.32 -12.90 18.30
N HIS A 6 9.81 -13.95 17.64
CA HIS A 6 10.48 -13.93 16.35
C HIS A 6 9.56 -14.60 15.32
N CYS A 7 8.74 -13.81 14.62
CA CYS A 7 8.34 -14.18 13.27
C CYS A 7 9.53 -13.80 12.36
N PRO A 8 10.33 -14.77 11.85
CA PRO A 8 11.54 -14.55 11.05
C PRO A 8 11.23 -14.05 9.63
N GLY A 9 10.44 -12.98 9.56
CA GLY A 9 10.00 -12.30 8.35
C GLY A 9 9.54 -10.87 8.64
N TYR A 10 9.13 -10.55 9.88
CA TYR A 10 8.68 -9.20 10.25
C TYR A 10 9.77 -8.13 10.07
N GLU A 11 11.04 -8.49 10.29
CA GLU A 11 12.18 -7.58 10.07
C GLU A 11 12.43 -7.27 8.58
N GLN A 12 12.08 -8.18 7.67
CA GLN A 12 12.22 -7.96 6.21
C GLN A 12 11.11 -7.05 5.68
N PHE A 13 9.89 -7.15 6.23
CA PHE A 13 8.77 -6.27 5.90
C PHE A 13 8.79 -4.95 6.68
N LYS A 14 9.71 -4.76 7.64
CA LYS A 14 9.82 -3.56 8.48
C LYS A 14 10.09 -2.28 7.67
N ASN A 15 10.64 -2.43 6.47
CA ASN A 15 10.90 -1.32 5.53
C ASN A 15 9.86 -1.18 4.41
N LEU A 16 8.91 -2.13 4.27
CA LEU A 16 7.80 -1.94 3.35
C LEU A 16 6.86 -0.91 3.97
N LYS A 17 6.93 0.33 3.49
CA LYS A 17 5.91 1.33 3.83
C LYS A 17 4.67 1.00 3.01
N SER A 18 3.54 0.83 3.69
CA SER A 18 2.23 0.84 3.07
C SER A 18 1.72 2.28 3.02
N PHE A 19 1.10 2.65 1.91
CA PHE A 19 0.50 3.94 1.66
C PHE A 19 -0.96 3.74 1.29
N THR A 20 -1.85 4.54 1.89
CA THR A 20 -3.27 4.50 1.55
C THR A 20 -3.56 5.58 0.52
N CYS A 21 -3.84 5.16 -0.71
CA CYS A 21 -4.20 6.02 -1.82
C CYS A 21 -5.70 6.07 -2.01
N LYS A 22 -6.28 7.27 -2.11
CA LYS A 22 -7.70 7.42 -2.45
C LYS A 22 -7.84 7.61 -3.96
N CYS A 23 -8.61 6.74 -4.61
CA CYS A 23 -8.89 6.87 -6.03
C CYS A 23 -9.64 8.20 -6.29
N PRO A 24 -9.13 9.10 -7.15
CA PRO A 24 -9.77 10.39 -7.41
C PRO A 24 -11.12 10.26 -8.14
N LYS A 25 -11.37 9.12 -8.78
CA LYS A 25 -12.60 8.86 -9.55
C LYS A 25 -13.77 8.31 -8.73
N CYS A 26 -13.52 7.32 -7.89
CA CYS A 26 -14.57 6.66 -7.11
C CYS A 26 -14.44 6.89 -5.59
N GLY A 27 -13.36 7.52 -5.13
CA GLY A 27 -13.10 7.76 -3.72
C GLY A 27 -12.71 6.51 -2.92
N LYS A 28 -12.44 5.38 -3.58
CA LYS A 28 -12.08 4.13 -2.91
C LYS A 28 -10.62 4.18 -2.44
N GLU A 29 -10.40 3.75 -1.20
CA GLU A 29 -9.07 3.62 -0.61
C GLU A 29 -8.39 2.36 -1.14
N LEU A 30 -7.13 2.49 -1.54
CA LEU A 30 -6.29 1.44 -2.07
C LEU A 30 -4.98 1.46 -1.30
N GLU A 31 -4.67 0.35 -0.65
CA GLU A 31 -3.40 0.19 0.05
C GLU A 31 -2.32 -0.26 -0.94
N ILE A 32 -1.22 0.49 -1.00
CA ILE A 32 -0.11 0.30 -1.92
C ILE A 32 1.15 0.12 -1.11
N PHE A 33 1.94 -0.88 -1.45
CA PHE A 33 3.23 -1.10 -0.82
C PHE A 33 4.34 -0.40 -1.59
N SER A 34 5.41 0.00 -0.90
CA SER A 34 6.54 0.71 -1.50
C SER A 34 7.22 -0.04 -2.64
N ASP A 35 7.24 -1.38 -2.60
CA ASP A 35 7.82 -2.21 -3.67
C ASP A 35 6.95 -2.26 -4.94
N GLU A 36 5.66 -1.97 -4.77
CA GLU A 36 4.66 -1.97 -5.82
C GLU A 36 4.44 -0.56 -6.41
N PHE A 37 5.07 0.49 -5.87
CA PHE A 37 4.82 1.89 -6.26
C PHE A 37 5.19 2.20 -7.71
N ASP A 38 6.21 1.53 -8.26
CA ASP A 38 6.64 1.70 -9.66
C ASP A 38 5.74 0.96 -10.66
N LYS A 39 4.82 0.12 -10.16
CA LYS A 39 3.90 -0.65 -11.01
C LYS A 39 2.62 0.13 -11.25
N ALA A 40 2.04 -0.04 -12.44
CA ALA A 40 0.74 0.50 -12.75
C ALA A 40 -0.35 -0.26 -11.99
N HIS A 41 -0.95 0.35 -10.96
CA HIS A 41 -2.15 -0.21 -10.34
C HIS A 41 -3.42 0.41 -10.87
N LYS A 42 -4.45 -0.42 -10.93
CA LYS A 42 -5.80 -0.01 -11.26
C LYS A 42 -6.66 -0.06 -10.01
N CYS A 43 -7.53 0.92 -9.85
CA CYS A 43 -8.49 0.94 -8.77
C CYS A 43 -9.40 -0.29 -8.86
N LYS A 44 -9.48 -1.07 -7.77
CA LYS A 44 -10.40 -2.21 -7.66
C LYS A 44 -11.89 -1.81 -7.62
N GLY A 45 -12.19 -0.51 -7.57
CA GLY A 45 -13.55 0.02 -7.60
C GLY A 45 -14.03 0.33 -9.02
N CYS A 46 -13.29 1.18 -9.73
CA CYS A 46 -13.67 1.68 -11.06
C CYS A 46 -12.83 1.12 -12.22
N GLY A 47 -11.72 0.44 -11.95
CA GLY A 47 -10.82 -0.09 -12.98
C GLY A 47 -9.87 0.92 -13.62
N GLU A 48 -9.90 2.19 -13.20
CA GLU A 48 -8.97 3.22 -13.71
C GLU A 48 -7.59 3.15 -13.07
N ALA A 49 -6.57 3.63 -13.80
CA ALA A 49 -5.22 3.75 -13.28
C ALA A 49 -5.21 4.69 -12.06
N ILE A 50 -4.61 4.23 -10.96
CA ILE A 50 -4.42 5.07 -9.78
C ILE A 50 -3.16 5.89 -10.01
N ASP A 51 -3.32 7.20 -9.97
CA ASP A 51 -2.20 8.13 -10.02
C ASP A 51 -1.61 8.29 -8.61
N PHE A 52 -0.46 7.66 -8.39
CA PHE A 52 0.22 7.68 -7.09
C PHE A 52 0.89 9.01 -6.76
N THR A 53 1.10 9.88 -7.75
CA THR A 53 1.68 11.20 -7.52
C THR A 53 0.75 12.10 -6.70
N GLN A 54 -0.54 11.77 -6.69
CA GLN A 54 -1.55 12.46 -5.88
C GLN A 54 -1.75 11.87 -4.48
N CYS A 55 -1.11 10.74 -4.18
CA CYS A 55 -1.21 10.13 -2.86
C CYS A 55 -0.36 10.88 -1.85
N LYS A 56 -0.97 11.19 -0.70
CA LYS A 56 -0.27 11.82 0.40
C LYS A 56 0.35 10.76 1.29
N LEU A 57 1.65 10.91 1.54
CA LEU A 57 2.36 10.27 2.64
C LEU A 57 1.81 10.87 3.94
N ASP A 58 0.95 10.16 4.64
CA ASP A 58 0.73 10.46 6.07
C ASP A 58 1.98 9.92 6.79
N GLN A 59 2.78 10.86 7.30
CA GLN A 59 4.18 10.67 7.70
C GLN A 59 4.32 10.06 9.09
#